data_AF-L1L3V4-F1
#
_entry.id   AF-L1L3V4-F1
#
_cell.length_a   1.000
_cell.length_b   1.000
_cell.length_c   1.000
_cell.angle_alpha   90.00
_cell.angle_beta   90.00
_cell.angle_gamma   90.00
#
_symmetry.space_group_name_H-M   'P 1'
#
loop_
_entity.id
_entity.type
_entity.pdbx_description
1 polymer ?
#
loop_
_entity_poly.entity_id
_entity_poly.type
_entity_poly.pdbx_seq_one_letter_code
_entity_poly.pdbx_strand_id
1 'polypeptide(L)'
;MVGDDVPADRQKAFLDNGPAMLSFVMANSPLGFRWMEGYSDYYPELPGGLPNGRSIEPDQFDGNLLGDELARLNPPYLAVPAGMVVFSADYKWLALTAVSAKGLAVATECLARGTKAALLGQKPLTMGQALAGGLRAGLLAAGVPVWLDTPLTELYVEGGAVTGAVVTRDGAPGLVRARRGVVVGSGGFEHNAAMRAQYQEQPIGTEWTVGAKENTGDGIRAGQRLGAATDLMDDAWWGPAVPTPDQPWFCLAERTLPGGLLVNAAGARFVNEGAPYSDVVHVMYERDTASASHIPAWLIVDQNYRNRYLFKDIAPTFPFPDEWYDAGAVHKAWTLDALATAIGVPAAALRSTVDRFNSLARQGKDTDFGRGDSAYDHYYTDPSVQPNSCLAPLWLPPYYALRIVPGDLGTKGGLLTDARARVLRPDGSVIPGLYAAGNASAAVMGRSYAGAGSTIGPAMTFGYVAAMDIARGA
;
A
#
# COMPACT_ATOMS: atom_id res chain seq x y z
N MET A 1 15.67 10.01 -6.99
CA MET A 1 14.39 9.26 -6.83
C MET A 1 13.36 10.13 -6.12
N VAL A 2 13.59 10.50 -4.86
CA VAL A 2 12.67 11.34 -4.06
C VAL A 2 12.51 12.78 -4.58
N GLY A 3 13.46 13.26 -5.40
CA GLY A 3 13.45 14.63 -5.94
C GLY A 3 13.96 15.64 -4.92
N ASP A 4 13.92 16.92 -5.29
CA ASP A 4 14.33 18.05 -4.44
C ASP A 4 13.16 18.61 -3.60
N ASP A 5 11.95 18.05 -3.77
CA ASP A 5 10.73 18.47 -3.07
C ASP A 5 10.80 18.22 -1.56
N VAL A 6 11.61 17.25 -1.11
CA VAL A 6 11.79 16.93 0.31
C VAL A 6 13.16 17.39 0.80
N PRO A 7 13.24 18.20 1.86
CA PRO A 7 14.51 18.64 2.45
C PRO A 7 15.48 17.48 2.72
N ALA A 8 16.73 17.64 2.27
CA ALA A 8 17.76 16.59 2.35
C ALA A 8 18.10 16.20 3.80
N ASP A 9 18.00 17.13 4.75
CA ASP A 9 18.19 16.87 6.17
C ASP A 9 17.11 15.93 6.75
N ARG A 10 15.87 16.02 6.25
CA ARG A 10 14.78 15.12 6.62
C ARG A 10 14.99 13.72 6.05
N GLN A 11 15.44 13.61 4.81
CA GLN A 11 15.82 12.31 4.22
C GLN A 11 16.98 11.68 5.02
N LYS A 12 17.99 12.47 5.37
CA LYS A 12 19.11 12.02 6.21
C LYS A 12 18.63 11.59 7.59
N ALA A 13 17.73 12.34 8.24
CA ALA A 13 17.19 11.99 9.53
C ALA A 13 16.44 10.65 9.52
N PHE A 14 15.70 10.35 8.45
CA PHE A 14 15.08 9.04 8.28
C PHE A 14 16.14 7.92 8.24
N LEU A 15 17.17 8.06 7.41
CA LEU A 15 18.21 7.05 7.25
C LEU A 15 19.07 6.87 8.52
N ASP A 16 19.43 7.97 9.19
CA ASP A 16 20.23 7.95 10.42
C ASP A 16 19.48 7.31 11.60
N ASN A 17 18.17 7.52 11.70
CA ASN A 17 17.38 7.09 12.87
C ASN A 17 16.63 5.77 12.67
N GLY A 18 16.48 5.28 11.43
CA GLY A 18 15.77 4.02 11.15
C GLY A 18 16.31 2.82 11.95
N PRO A 19 17.63 2.55 11.94
CA PRO A 19 18.21 1.45 12.73
C PRO A 19 18.04 1.61 14.25
N ALA A 20 18.13 2.84 14.76
CA ALA A 20 17.94 3.14 16.18
C ALA A 20 16.48 2.95 16.61
N MET A 21 15.54 3.39 15.76
CA MET A 21 14.11 3.14 15.95
C MET A 21 13.83 1.64 16.00
N LEU A 22 14.35 0.86 15.06
CA LEU A 22 14.12 -0.58 15.00
C LEU A 22 14.67 -1.27 16.25
N SER A 23 15.88 -0.90 16.66
CA SER A 23 16.53 -1.39 17.88
C SER A 23 15.71 -1.06 19.13
N PHE A 24 15.14 0.15 19.20
CA PHE A 24 14.26 0.55 20.29
C PHE A 24 12.98 -0.29 20.33
N VAL A 25 12.32 -0.50 19.19
CA VAL A 25 11.10 -1.31 19.11
C VAL A 25 11.37 -2.76 19.54
N MET A 26 12.44 -3.38 19.03
CA MET A 26 12.80 -4.76 19.40
C MET A 26 13.20 -4.90 20.87
N ALA A 27 13.78 -3.86 21.49
CA ALA A 27 14.13 -3.87 22.91
C ALA A 27 12.94 -3.66 23.84
N ASN A 28 11.86 -3.01 23.37
CA ASN A 28 10.72 -2.59 24.18
C ASN A 28 9.40 -3.25 23.77
N SER A 29 9.45 -4.28 22.93
CA SER A 29 8.30 -5.06 22.52
C SER A 29 8.73 -6.49 22.18
N PRO A 30 7.81 -7.46 22.14
CA PRO A 30 8.11 -8.82 21.70
C PRO A 30 8.34 -8.96 20.18
N LEU A 31 8.46 -7.86 19.42
CA LEU A 31 8.64 -7.91 17.97
C LEU A 31 10.04 -8.40 17.58
N GLY A 32 10.06 -9.40 16.72
CA GLY A 32 11.20 -9.70 15.85
C GLY A 32 10.95 -9.20 14.43
N PHE A 33 12.01 -9.06 13.65
CA PHE A 33 11.93 -8.71 12.23
C PHE A 33 12.80 -9.65 11.40
N ARG A 34 12.40 -9.86 10.15
CA ARG A 34 13.10 -10.70 9.19
C ARG A 34 13.28 -9.96 7.87
N TRP A 35 14.38 -10.25 7.16
CA TRP A 35 14.62 -9.71 5.83
C TRP A 35 13.71 -10.38 4.80
N MET A 36 13.10 -9.57 3.95
CA MET A 36 12.31 -10.03 2.81
C MET A 36 13.23 -10.34 1.64
N GLU A 37 14.00 -11.41 1.76
CA GLU A 37 15.05 -11.77 0.81
C GLU A 37 14.49 -11.88 -0.63
N GLY A 38 15.11 -11.14 -1.54
CA GLY A 38 14.75 -11.11 -2.95
C GLY A 38 13.54 -10.24 -3.29
N TYR A 39 13.01 -9.45 -2.35
CA TYR A 39 11.99 -8.43 -2.62
C TYR A 39 12.65 -7.13 -3.10
N SER A 40 12.80 -6.98 -4.42
CA SER A 40 13.43 -5.83 -5.06
C SER A 40 12.95 -4.47 -4.57
N ASP A 41 13.87 -3.51 -4.49
CA ASP A 41 13.49 -2.09 -4.55
C ASP A 41 12.71 -1.79 -5.84
N TYR A 42 11.98 -0.68 -5.88
CA TYR A 42 11.11 -0.37 -7.02
C TYR A 42 11.86 0.25 -8.20
N TYR A 43 13.06 0.79 -7.95
CA TYR A 43 13.96 1.31 -8.98
C TYR A 43 15.37 0.74 -8.82
N PRO A 44 15.53 -0.59 -8.96
CA PRO A 44 16.78 -1.26 -8.62
C PRO A 44 17.93 -0.91 -9.55
N GLU A 45 17.67 -0.38 -10.75
CA GLU A 45 18.68 0.07 -11.71
C GLU A 45 19.25 1.47 -11.42
N LEU A 46 18.60 2.26 -10.56
CA LEU A 46 19.11 3.59 -10.19
C LEU A 46 20.29 3.49 -9.19
N PRO A 47 21.16 4.51 -9.09
CA PRO A 47 22.24 4.53 -8.11
C PRO A 47 21.73 4.28 -6.69
N GLY A 48 22.27 3.24 -6.04
CA GLY A 48 21.84 2.82 -4.70
C GLY A 48 20.63 1.88 -4.69
N GLY A 49 20.01 1.55 -5.82
CA GLY A 49 18.97 0.53 -5.93
C GLY A 49 19.51 -0.89 -5.68
N LEU A 50 18.70 -1.76 -5.07
CA LEU A 50 19.02 -3.16 -4.82
C LEU A 50 17.96 -4.09 -5.43
N PRO A 51 18.31 -4.83 -6.51
CA PRO A 51 17.43 -5.85 -7.11
C PRO A 51 16.96 -6.94 -6.14
N ASN A 52 17.79 -7.27 -5.12
CA ASN A 52 17.44 -8.26 -4.10
C ASN A 52 16.74 -7.65 -2.88
N GLY A 53 16.53 -6.33 -2.88
CA GLY A 53 15.84 -5.62 -1.82
C GLY A 53 16.62 -5.39 -0.54
N ARG A 54 15.98 -4.64 0.34
CA ARG A 54 16.43 -4.39 1.72
C ARG A 54 15.27 -4.29 2.72
N SER A 55 14.04 -4.52 2.27
CA SER A 55 12.85 -4.41 3.11
C SER A 55 12.84 -5.53 4.15
N ILE A 56 12.35 -5.20 5.34
CA ILE A 56 12.12 -6.16 6.41
C ILE A 56 10.62 -6.23 6.69
N GLU A 57 10.17 -7.35 7.25
CA GLU A 57 8.83 -7.49 7.78
C GLU A 57 8.88 -8.03 9.22
N PRO A 58 7.82 -7.82 10.03
CA PRO A 58 7.73 -8.44 11.34
C PRO A 58 7.79 -9.97 11.22
N ASP A 59 8.51 -10.60 12.13
CA ASP A 59 8.43 -12.06 12.27
C ASP A 59 7.08 -12.47 12.90
N GLN A 60 6.82 -13.78 12.93
CA GLN A 60 5.59 -14.31 13.54
C GLN A 60 5.48 -13.85 15.00
N PHE A 61 4.35 -13.25 15.33
CA PHE A 61 4.00 -12.82 16.69
C PHE A 61 2.92 -13.74 17.27
N ASP A 62 3.07 -14.18 18.52
CA ASP A 62 2.02 -14.95 19.20
C ASP A 62 0.97 -14.01 19.79
N GLY A 63 -0.20 -13.96 19.15
CA GLY A 63 -1.34 -13.14 19.56
C GLY A 63 -1.87 -13.45 20.96
N ASN A 64 -1.54 -14.61 21.55
CA ASN A 64 -1.88 -14.88 22.95
C ASN A 64 -1.24 -13.87 23.92
N LEU A 65 -0.11 -13.26 23.55
CA LEU A 65 0.57 -12.24 24.37
C LEU A 65 -0.25 -10.94 24.52
N LEU A 66 -1.29 -10.74 23.72
CA LEU A 66 -2.20 -9.60 23.84
C LEU A 66 -3.33 -9.82 24.86
N GLY A 67 -3.61 -11.06 25.26
CA GLY A 67 -4.79 -11.36 26.07
C GLY A 67 -6.08 -10.81 25.43
N ASP A 68 -6.88 -10.10 26.22
CA ASP A 68 -8.16 -9.50 25.76
C ASP A 68 -7.97 -8.43 24.67
N GLU A 69 -6.79 -7.80 24.58
CA GLU A 69 -6.49 -6.79 23.57
C GLU A 69 -6.42 -7.37 22.16
N LEU A 70 -6.28 -8.69 22.01
CA LEU A 70 -6.31 -9.33 20.70
C LEU A 70 -7.63 -9.05 19.97
N ALA A 71 -8.76 -9.00 20.70
CA ALA A 71 -10.08 -8.74 20.13
C ALA A 71 -10.26 -7.29 19.67
N ARG A 72 -9.33 -6.39 20.04
CA ARG A 72 -9.34 -4.96 19.69
C ARG A 72 -8.45 -4.64 18.49
N LEU A 73 -7.72 -5.62 17.97
CA LEU A 73 -6.91 -5.43 16.78
C LEU A 73 -7.81 -5.31 15.55
N ASN A 74 -7.61 -4.28 14.72
CA ASN A 74 -8.33 -4.16 13.45
C ASN A 74 -8.12 -5.42 12.61
N PRO A 75 -9.16 -5.95 11.94
CA PRO A 75 -9.02 -7.14 11.13
C PRO A 75 -8.05 -6.91 9.95
N PRO A 76 -7.38 -7.97 9.46
CA PRO A 76 -6.52 -7.84 8.29
C PRO A 76 -7.34 -7.54 7.03
N TYR A 77 -6.77 -6.73 6.13
CA TYR A 77 -7.35 -6.45 4.82
C TYR A 77 -7.63 -7.72 3.99
N LEU A 78 -6.67 -8.66 4.00
CA LEU A 78 -6.81 -10.00 3.48
C LEU A 78 -6.46 -11.01 4.58
N ALA A 79 -7.39 -11.89 4.90
CA ALA A 79 -7.17 -12.94 5.88
C ALA A 79 -6.17 -13.98 5.38
N VAL A 80 -5.28 -14.43 6.28
CA VAL A 80 -4.43 -15.59 6.01
C VAL A 80 -5.32 -16.84 6.00
N PRO A 81 -5.14 -17.78 5.05
CA PRO A 81 -5.88 -19.04 5.05
C PRO A 81 -5.75 -19.79 6.37
N ALA A 82 -6.87 -20.37 6.83
CA ALA A 82 -6.92 -21.07 8.10
C ALA A 82 -5.85 -22.18 8.18
N GLY A 83 -5.11 -22.22 9.30
CA GLY A 83 -4.05 -23.21 9.53
C GLY A 83 -2.73 -22.90 8.83
N MET A 84 -2.60 -21.77 8.14
CA MET A 84 -1.33 -21.32 7.56
C MET A 84 -0.74 -20.14 8.32
N VAL A 85 0.59 -20.01 8.24
CA VAL A 85 1.33 -18.80 8.60
C VAL A 85 1.98 -18.30 7.33
N VAL A 86 1.65 -17.08 6.92
CA VAL A 86 2.05 -16.47 5.65
C VAL A 86 2.71 -15.13 5.92
N PHE A 87 3.88 -14.92 5.32
CA PHE A 87 4.59 -13.64 5.29
C PHE A 87 4.41 -12.96 3.93
N SER A 88 4.74 -11.68 3.86
CA SER A 88 4.63 -10.87 2.65
C SER A 88 5.52 -11.41 1.53
N ALA A 89 6.71 -11.90 1.87
CA ALA A 89 7.64 -12.51 0.89
C ALA A 89 7.10 -13.83 0.29
N ASP A 90 6.19 -14.54 0.98
CA ASP A 90 5.62 -15.79 0.49
C ASP A 90 4.58 -15.57 -0.61
N TYR A 91 3.90 -14.41 -0.59
CA TYR A 91 2.73 -14.15 -1.41
C TYR A 91 3.00 -14.37 -2.91
N LYS A 92 4.16 -13.93 -3.42
CA LYS A 92 4.52 -14.14 -4.83
C LYS A 92 4.59 -15.61 -5.23
N TRP A 93 5.01 -16.49 -4.31
CA TRP A 93 5.10 -17.92 -4.56
C TRP A 93 3.76 -18.61 -4.39
N LEU A 94 2.97 -18.15 -3.41
CA LEU A 94 1.60 -18.62 -3.21
C LEU A 94 0.73 -18.35 -4.45
N ALA A 95 0.92 -17.21 -5.12
CA ALA A 95 0.22 -16.88 -6.37
C ALA A 95 0.53 -17.87 -7.52
N LEU A 96 1.65 -18.58 -7.44
CA LEU A 96 2.14 -19.53 -8.44
C LEU A 96 1.99 -21.00 -8.00
N THR A 97 1.29 -21.28 -6.90
CA THR A 97 1.20 -22.64 -6.30
C THR A 97 0.78 -23.72 -7.30
N ALA A 98 -0.14 -23.39 -8.22
CA ALA A 98 -0.64 -24.36 -9.20
C ALA A 98 0.35 -24.68 -10.34
N VAL A 99 1.38 -23.87 -10.55
CA VAL A 99 2.26 -23.94 -11.73
C VAL A 99 3.75 -23.96 -11.40
N SER A 100 4.13 -23.79 -10.14
CA SER A 100 5.53 -23.70 -9.71
C SER A 100 5.83 -24.69 -8.59
N ALA A 101 6.88 -25.50 -8.77
CA ALA A 101 7.39 -26.37 -7.72
C ALA A 101 7.83 -25.58 -6.48
N LYS A 102 8.42 -24.38 -6.67
CA LYS A 102 8.75 -23.47 -5.57
C LYS A 102 7.49 -22.90 -4.92
N GLY A 103 6.45 -22.59 -5.71
CA GLY A 103 5.14 -22.19 -5.20
C GLY A 103 4.54 -23.26 -4.27
N LEU A 104 4.51 -24.51 -4.72
CA LEU A 104 4.05 -25.65 -3.92
C LEU A 104 4.89 -25.87 -2.65
N ALA A 105 6.22 -25.73 -2.75
CA ALA A 105 7.12 -25.85 -1.59
C ALA A 105 6.84 -24.76 -0.54
N VAL A 106 6.68 -23.50 -0.96
CA VAL A 106 6.34 -22.39 -0.06
C VAL A 106 4.95 -22.57 0.56
N ALA A 107 3.94 -22.98 -0.21
CA ALA A 107 2.62 -23.30 0.33
C ALA A 107 2.69 -24.40 1.41
N THR A 108 3.50 -25.43 1.18
CA THR A 108 3.75 -26.50 2.17
C THR A 108 4.45 -25.96 3.41
N GLU A 109 5.43 -25.07 3.26
CA GLU A 109 6.10 -24.41 4.38
C GLU A 109 5.14 -23.54 5.21
N CYS A 110 4.26 -22.77 4.56
CA CYS A 110 3.21 -21.98 5.22
C CYS A 110 2.31 -22.87 6.10
N LEU A 111 1.90 -24.02 5.59
CA LEU A 111 1.10 -25.00 6.33
C LEU A 111 1.91 -25.66 7.47
N ALA A 112 3.18 -25.96 7.25
CA ALA A 112 4.05 -26.52 8.28
C ALA A 112 4.26 -25.53 9.45
N ARG A 113 4.45 -24.24 9.15
CA ARG A 113 4.53 -23.17 10.15
C ARG A 113 3.22 -23.03 10.93
N GLY A 114 2.07 -23.08 10.26
CA GLY A 114 0.77 -23.05 10.94
C GLY A 114 0.49 -24.29 11.79
N THR A 115 0.87 -25.48 11.32
CA THR A 115 0.81 -26.71 12.11
C THR A 115 1.69 -26.62 13.36
N LYS A 116 2.92 -26.11 13.22
CA LYS A 116 3.82 -25.86 14.35
C LYS A 116 3.21 -24.87 15.36
N ALA A 117 2.65 -23.76 14.88
CA ALA A 117 2.00 -22.77 15.74
C ALA A 117 0.82 -23.39 16.51
N ALA A 118 -0.02 -24.20 15.84
CA ALA A 118 -1.12 -24.92 16.48
C ALA A 118 -0.63 -25.91 17.55
N LEU A 119 0.43 -26.68 17.28
CA LEU A 119 1.04 -27.60 18.25
C LEU A 119 1.63 -26.88 19.46
N LEU A 120 2.08 -25.64 19.29
CA LEU A 120 2.54 -24.77 20.37
C LEU A 120 1.41 -24.00 21.06
N GLY A 121 0.15 -24.18 20.64
CA GLY A 121 -1.00 -23.44 21.19
C GLY A 121 -0.99 -21.94 20.87
N GLN A 122 -0.20 -21.51 19.88
CA GLN A 122 -0.04 -20.11 19.51
C GLN A 122 -1.20 -19.60 18.66
N LYS A 123 -1.47 -18.30 18.74
CA LYS A 123 -2.32 -17.58 17.77
C LYS A 123 -1.42 -16.77 16.84
N PRO A 124 -0.92 -17.36 15.74
CA PRO A 124 0.09 -16.70 14.93
C PRO A 124 -0.49 -15.48 14.21
N LEU A 125 0.13 -14.32 14.46
CA LEU A 125 -0.06 -13.10 13.68
C LEU A 125 1.18 -12.87 12.81
N THR A 126 0.98 -12.35 11.59
CA THR A 126 2.05 -11.97 10.65
C THR A 126 1.75 -10.61 10.02
N MET A 127 2.69 -10.07 9.23
CA MET A 127 2.50 -8.84 8.45
C MET A 127 2.00 -7.68 9.33
N GLY A 128 1.02 -6.89 8.87
CA GLY A 128 0.48 -5.76 9.63
C GLY A 128 -0.14 -6.13 10.99
N GLN A 129 -0.70 -7.34 11.12
CA GLN A 129 -1.26 -7.82 12.38
C GLN A 129 -0.18 -8.08 13.42
N ALA A 130 0.94 -8.69 13.02
CA ALA A 130 2.10 -8.86 13.89
C ALA A 130 2.68 -7.52 14.33
N LEU A 131 2.87 -6.57 13.39
CA LEU A 131 3.41 -5.25 13.73
C LEU A 131 2.55 -4.52 14.75
N ALA A 132 1.25 -4.36 14.47
CA ALA A 132 0.34 -3.64 15.36
C ALA A 132 0.16 -4.36 16.70
N GLY A 133 0.02 -5.70 16.68
CA GLY A 133 -0.08 -6.51 17.89
C GLY A 133 1.18 -6.44 18.75
N GLY A 134 2.36 -6.56 18.16
CA GLY A 134 3.61 -6.48 18.89
C GLY A 134 3.87 -5.09 19.49
N LEU A 135 3.58 -4.01 18.75
CA LEU A 135 3.64 -2.64 19.28
C LEU A 135 2.64 -2.46 20.43
N ARG A 136 1.41 -2.98 20.31
CA ARG A 136 0.40 -2.94 21.38
C ARG A 136 0.88 -3.69 22.62
N ALA A 137 1.49 -4.86 22.47
CA ALA A 137 2.08 -5.61 23.57
C ALA A 137 3.21 -4.85 24.26
N GLY A 138 4.07 -4.15 23.50
CA GLY A 138 5.09 -3.26 24.07
C GLY A 138 4.50 -2.13 24.92
N LEU A 139 3.44 -1.47 24.44
CA LEU A 139 2.73 -0.43 25.18
C LEU A 139 2.12 -0.96 26.48
N LEU A 140 1.52 -2.16 26.46
CA LEU A 140 0.97 -2.81 27.65
C LEU A 140 2.07 -3.10 28.68
N ALA A 141 3.21 -3.67 28.24
CA ALA A 141 4.34 -3.97 29.11
C ALA A 141 4.95 -2.71 29.75
N ALA A 142 4.94 -1.59 29.02
CA ALA A 142 5.40 -0.28 29.51
C ALA A 142 4.35 0.47 30.36
N GLY A 143 3.15 -0.08 30.53
CA GLY A 143 2.06 0.58 31.28
C GLY A 143 1.53 1.86 30.61
N VAL A 144 1.67 1.98 29.28
CA VAL A 144 1.19 3.15 28.52
C VAL A 144 -0.31 2.98 28.22
N PRO A 145 -1.19 3.89 28.71
CA PRO A 145 -2.60 3.84 28.41
C PRO A 145 -2.86 4.09 26.91
N VAL A 146 -3.71 3.27 26.31
CA VAL A 146 -4.27 3.52 24.97
C VAL A 146 -5.78 3.57 25.11
N TRP A 147 -6.37 4.69 24.70
CA TRP A 147 -7.81 4.88 24.72
C TRP A 147 -8.35 4.71 23.30
N LEU A 148 -9.21 3.71 23.12
CA LEU A 148 -10.01 3.53 21.91
C LEU A 148 -11.27 4.40 22.00
N ASP A 149 -12.00 4.53 20.91
CA ASP A 149 -13.26 5.29 20.84
C ASP A 149 -13.12 6.72 21.40
N THR A 150 -11.95 7.32 21.22
CA THR A 150 -11.56 8.62 21.77
C THR A 150 -11.10 9.57 20.65
N PRO A 151 -11.98 9.96 19.71
CA PRO A 151 -11.60 10.79 18.58
C PRO A 151 -11.09 12.17 19.02
N LEU A 152 -10.04 12.64 18.34
CA LEU A 152 -9.53 14.01 18.44
C LEU A 152 -10.54 14.98 17.82
N THR A 153 -10.87 16.05 18.53
CA THR A 153 -11.66 17.16 17.98
C THR A 153 -10.80 18.38 17.73
N GLU A 154 -9.95 18.76 18.69
CA GLU A 154 -9.11 19.96 18.62
C GLU A 154 -7.77 19.78 19.33
N LEU A 155 -6.75 20.51 18.86
CA LEU A 155 -5.49 20.65 19.59
C LEU A 155 -5.64 21.80 20.59
N TYR A 156 -5.25 21.55 21.84
CA TYR A 156 -5.34 22.55 22.91
C TYR A 156 -4.06 23.37 22.98
N VAL A 157 -4.20 24.70 22.98
CA VAL A 157 -3.09 25.65 22.98
C VAL A 157 -3.12 26.50 24.25
N GLU A 158 -1.99 26.60 24.92
CA GLU A 158 -1.79 27.45 26.09
C GLU A 158 -0.41 28.13 25.98
N GLY A 159 -0.35 29.45 26.19
CA GLY A 159 0.92 30.19 26.08
C GLY A 159 1.57 30.15 24.69
N GLY A 160 0.78 29.92 23.62
CA GLY A 160 1.29 29.82 22.25
C GLY A 160 1.91 28.46 21.88
N ALA A 161 1.84 27.47 22.77
CA ALA A 161 2.28 26.10 22.53
C ALA A 161 1.11 25.13 22.58
N VAL A 162 1.19 24.05 21.80
CA VAL A 162 0.26 22.92 21.92
C VAL A 162 0.58 22.15 23.19
N THR A 163 -0.36 22.17 24.14
CA THR A 163 -0.22 21.58 25.49
C THR A 163 -1.26 20.50 25.77
N GLY A 164 -1.98 20.04 24.74
CA GLY A 164 -2.94 18.97 24.88
C GLY A 164 -3.82 18.74 23.66
N ALA A 165 -4.84 17.91 23.86
CA ALA A 165 -5.86 17.61 22.87
C ALA A 165 -7.24 17.59 23.55
N VAL A 166 -8.22 18.18 22.88
CA VAL A 166 -9.63 17.98 23.19
C VAL A 166 -10.08 16.73 22.44
N VAL A 167 -10.68 15.81 23.18
CA VAL A 167 -11.15 14.52 22.68
C VAL A 167 -12.60 14.32 23.09
N THR A 168 -13.35 13.52 22.35
CA THR A 168 -14.65 13.03 22.82
C THR A 168 -14.47 11.63 23.38
N ARG A 169 -14.89 11.38 24.61
CA ARG A 169 -14.83 10.05 25.24
C ARG A 169 -16.11 9.81 26.02
N ASP A 170 -16.68 8.61 25.87
CA ASP A 170 -17.95 8.24 26.50
C ASP A 170 -19.08 9.26 26.20
N GLY A 171 -19.05 9.83 24.99
CA GLY A 171 -20.01 10.85 24.53
C GLY A 171 -19.79 12.27 25.06
N ALA A 172 -18.77 12.51 25.89
CA ALA A 172 -18.48 13.81 26.48
C ALA A 172 -17.12 14.38 26.01
N PRO A 173 -17.01 15.70 25.80
CA PRO A 173 -15.72 16.33 25.53
C PRO A 173 -14.83 16.31 26.78
N GLY A 174 -13.55 16.03 26.58
CA GLY A 174 -12.53 16.02 27.62
C GLY A 174 -11.21 16.61 27.14
N LEU A 175 -10.44 17.21 28.06
CA LEU A 175 -9.12 17.76 27.77
C LEU A 175 -8.03 16.83 28.31
N VAL A 176 -7.20 16.31 27.40
CA VAL A 176 -5.98 15.58 27.73
C VAL A 176 -4.81 16.57 27.71
N ARG A 177 -4.23 16.86 28.88
CA ARG A 177 -3.05 17.73 28.97
C ARG A 177 -1.78 16.95 28.70
N ALA A 178 -0.98 17.45 27.77
CA ALA A 178 0.33 16.94 27.43
C ALA A 178 1.41 17.91 27.95
N ARG A 179 2.20 17.46 28.93
CA ARG A 179 3.23 18.32 29.57
C ARG A 179 4.39 18.69 28.64
N ARG A 180 4.64 17.89 27.60
CA ARG A 180 5.84 18.01 26.76
C ARG A 180 5.56 18.19 25.27
N GLY A 181 4.49 17.59 24.75
CA GLY A 181 4.09 17.74 23.36
C GLY A 181 3.04 16.74 22.93
N VAL A 182 2.48 16.97 21.76
CA VAL A 182 1.48 16.13 21.10
C VAL A 182 2.03 15.65 19.76
N VAL A 183 1.99 14.33 19.52
CA VAL A 183 2.36 13.72 18.24
C VAL A 183 1.10 13.31 17.50
N VAL A 184 0.87 13.88 16.32
CA VAL A 184 -0.22 13.50 15.43
C VAL A 184 0.24 12.33 14.54
N GLY A 185 -0.29 11.14 14.83
CA GLY A 185 -0.06 9.92 14.06
C GLY A 185 -1.37 9.30 13.55
N SER A 186 -2.35 10.14 13.19
CA SER A 186 -3.75 9.75 12.96
C SER A 186 -4.05 9.22 11.55
N GLY A 187 -3.04 8.89 10.75
CA GLY A 187 -3.22 8.59 9.33
C GLY A 187 -3.55 9.82 8.46
N GLY A 188 -3.95 9.56 7.22
CA GLY A 188 -4.22 10.58 6.20
C GLY A 188 -5.70 10.95 6.08
N PHE A 189 -6.14 11.31 4.87
CA PHE A 189 -7.51 11.74 4.56
C PHE A 189 -8.18 10.94 3.43
N GLU A 190 -7.66 9.75 3.11
CA GLU A 190 -8.13 8.88 2.01
C GLU A 190 -9.62 8.50 2.06
N HIS A 191 -10.27 8.56 3.23
CA HIS A 191 -11.72 8.35 3.39
C HIS A 191 -12.53 9.65 3.56
N ASN A 192 -11.93 10.81 3.28
CA ASN A 192 -12.59 12.12 3.30
C ASN A 192 -12.82 12.66 1.89
N ALA A 193 -14.00 12.38 1.32
CA ALA A 193 -14.37 12.82 -0.03
C ALA A 193 -14.18 14.33 -0.26
N ALA A 194 -14.47 15.17 0.73
CA ALA A 194 -14.33 16.62 0.60
C ALA A 194 -12.86 17.04 0.51
N MET A 195 -11.96 16.44 1.30
CA MET A 195 -10.53 16.72 1.19
C MET A 195 -9.95 16.18 -0.12
N ARG A 196 -10.36 14.98 -0.54
CA ARG A 196 -9.92 14.43 -1.83
C ARG A 196 -10.36 15.31 -2.99
N ALA A 197 -11.61 15.76 -3.01
CA ALA A 197 -12.11 16.69 -4.02
C ALA A 197 -11.39 18.05 -4.02
N GLN A 198 -10.96 18.51 -2.83
CA GLN A 198 -10.24 19.77 -2.70
C GLN A 198 -8.79 19.67 -3.20
N TYR A 199 -8.08 18.59 -2.88
CA TYR A 199 -6.64 18.53 -3.05
C TYR A 199 -6.17 17.63 -4.19
N GLN A 200 -6.93 16.61 -4.57
CA GLN A 200 -6.48 15.57 -5.52
C GLN A 200 -7.16 15.71 -6.89
N GLU A 201 -6.46 15.22 -7.91
CA GLU A 201 -6.91 15.23 -9.29
C GLU A 201 -8.16 14.35 -9.50
N GLN A 202 -9.10 14.84 -10.31
CA GLN A 202 -10.30 14.11 -10.67
C GLN A 202 -10.07 13.24 -11.90
N PRO A 203 -10.71 12.07 -12.03
CA PRO A 203 -11.69 11.53 -11.09
C PRO A 203 -11.04 10.90 -9.85
N ILE A 204 -11.71 10.98 -8.69
CA ILE A 204 -11.26 10.39 -7.41
C ILE A 204 -12.44 9.90 -6.59
N GLY A 205 -12.24 8.86 -5.76
CA GLY A 205 -13.28 8.30 -4.89
C GLY A 205 -12.72 7.70 -3.60
N THR A 206 -13.53 7.71 -2.53
CA THR A 206 -13.20 7.05 -1.25
C THR A 206 -13.41 5.54 -1.32
N GLU A 207 -14.19 5.07 -2.27
CA GLU A 207 -14.45 3.66 -2.53
C GLU A 207 -13.30 2.95 -3.28
N TRP A 208 -12.23 3.68 -3.63
CA TRP A 208 -11.06 3.15 -4.33
C TRP A 208 -9.87 2.86 -3.39
N THR A 209 -9.87 3.43 -2.19
CA THR A 209 -8.77 3.26 -1.23
C THR A 209 -8.90 1.97 -0.42
N VAL A 210 -7.77 1.32 -0.16
CA VAL A 210 -7.66 0.20 0.80
C VAL A 210 -7.12 0.67 2.16
N GLY A 211 -6.95 1.98 2.34
CA GLY A 211 -6.56 2.60 3.61
C GLY A 211 -7.62 2.40 4.69
N ALA A 212 -7.21 2.63 5.95
CA ALA A 212 -8.10 2.49 7.10
C ALA A 212 -9.30 3.44 6.99
N LYS A 213 -10.52 2.91 7.21
CA LYS A 213 -11.79 3.65 7.04
C LYS A 213 -11.88 4.87 7.96
N GLU A 214 -11.14 4.84 9.06
CA GLU A 214 -11.07 5.88 10.07
C GLU A 214 -10.17 7.07 9.65
N ASN A 215 -9.44 6.97 8.54
CA ASN A 215 -8.53 8.02 8.08
C ASN A 215 -9.28 9.13 7.32
N THR A 216 -9.80 10.08 8.08
CA THR A 216 -10.64 11.21 7.62
C THR A 216 -9.93 12.56 7.63
N GLY A 217 -8.62 12.61 7.93
CA GLY A 217 -7.82 13.83 7.90
C GLY A 217 -7.96 14.73 9.14
N ASP A 218 -8.54 14.23 10.23
CA ASP A 218 -8.87 15.04 11.41
C ASP A 218 -7.63 15.67 12.07
N GLY A 219 -6.53 14.89 12.20
CA GLY A 219 -5.26 15.38 12.72
C GLY A 219 -4.62 16.45 11.82
N ILE A 220 -4.70 16.29 10.50
CA ILE A 220 -4.20 17.28 9.53
C ILE A 220 -4.99 18.57 9.66
N ARG A 221 -6.34 18.50 9.66
CA ARG A 221 -7.21 19.66 9.83
C ARG A 221 -6.98 20.36 11.17
N ALA A 222 -6.74 19.60 12.25
CA ALA A 222 -6.43 20.17 13.55
C ALA A 222 -5.12 20.97 13.53
N GLY A 223 -4.07 20.47 12.85
CA GLY A 223 -2.84 21.23 12.63
C GLY A 223 -3.05 22.47 11.74
N GLN A 224 -3.81 22.35 10.64
CA GLN A 224 -4.12 23.47 9.75
C GLN A 224 -4.84 24.62 10.47
N ARG A 225 -5.76 24.31 11.41
CA ARG A 225 -6.43 25.32 12.26
C ARG A 225 -5.45 26.13 13.12
N LEU A 226 -4.27 25.58 13.42
CA LEU A 226 -3.19 26.27 14.15
C LEU A 226 -2.19 26.99 13.22
N GLY A 227 -2.47 27.04 11.92
CA GLY A 227 -1.58 27.67 10.92
C GLY A 227 -0.43 26.78 10.48
N ALA A 228 -0.53 25.46 10.62
CA ALA A 228 0.45 24.52 10.07
C ALA A 228 0.46 24.57 8.55
N ALA A 229 1.65 24.53 7.96
CA ALA A 229 1.81 24.24 6.55
C ALA A 229 1.51 22.77 6.27
N THR A 230 1.07 22.49 5.05
CA THR A 230 0.88 21.14 4.51
C THR A 230 1.60 21.02 3.19
N ASP A 231 1.97 19.80 2.84
CA ASP A 231 2.65 19.51 1.57
C ASP A 231 2.18 18.15 1.03
N LEU A 232 2.35 17.92 -0.27
CA LEU A 232 1.98 16.71 -1.01
C LEU A 232 0.49 16.31 -0.89
N MET A 233 -0.39 17.27 -0.59
CA MET A 233 -1.83 17.05 -0.41
C MET A 233 -2.51 16.51 -1.68
N ASP A 234 -1.89 16.72 -2.83
CA ASP A 234 -2.35 16.25 -4.14
C ASP A 234 -1.96 14.79 -4.46
N ASP A 235 -1.13 14.15 -3.62
CA ASP A 235 -0.57 12.82 -3.90
C ASP A 235 -0.98 11.76 -2.87
N ALA A 236 -0.87 10.49 -3.27
CA ALA A 236 -1.16 9.35 -2.41
C ALA A 236 -0.18 8.20 -2.65
N TRP A 237 -0.22 7.20 -1.77
CA TRP A 237 0.43 5.92 -1.97
C TRP A 237 -0.38 5.11 -2.98
N TRP A 238 -0.44 5.62 -4.21
CA TRP A 238 -1.29 5.14 -5.28
C TRP A 238 -1.02 3.69 -5.63
N GLY A 239 -2.00 3.02 -6.24
CA GLY A 239 -1.77 1.84 -7.04
C GLY A 239 -3.04 1.38 -7.76
N PRO A 240 -2.92 0.58 -8.83
CA PRO A 240 -4.07 0.07 -9.56
C PRO A 240 -4.97 -0.74 -8.62
N ALA A 241 -6.25 -0.43 -8.58
CA ALA A 241 -7.23 -1.16 -7.77
C ALA A 241 -8.44 -1.59 -8.60
N VAL A 242 -9.04 -2.71 -8.23
CA VAL A 242 -10.34 -3.17 -8.76
C VAL A 242 -11.41 -2.86 -7.73
N PRO A 243 -12.36 -1.95 -8.00
CA PRO A 243 -13.50 -1.73 -7.11
C PRO A 243 -14.35 -3.00 -7.09
N THR A 244 -14.43 -3.69 -5.95
CA THR A 244 -15.31 -4.85 -5.76
C THR A 244 -16.43 -4.52 -4.78
N PRO A 245 -17.55 -5.27 -4.76
CA PRO A 245 -18.72 -4.94 -3.94
C PRO A 245 -18.44 -4.82 -2.43
N ASP A 246 -17.55 -5.65 -1.89
CA ASP A 246 -17.21 -5.65 -0.46
C ASP A 246 -16.18 -4.55 -0.12
N GLN A 247 -15.01 -4.61 -0.77
CA GLN A 247 -13.95 -3.63 -0.62
C GLN A 247 -13.07 -3.60 -1.88
N PRO A 248 -12.41 -2.47 -2.21
CA PRO A 248 -11.52 -2.41 -3.36
C PRO A 248 -10.37 -3.42 -3.21
N TRP A 249 -9.98 -4.06 -4.31
CA TRP A 249 -8.81 -4.95 -4.38
C TRP A 249 -7.59 -4.22 -4.92
N PHE A 250 -6.52 -4.09 -4.12
CA PHE A 250 -5.26 -3.51 -4.57
C PHE A 250 -4.53 -4.49 -5.50
N CYS A 251 -4.58 -4.23 -6.81
CA CYS A 251 -4.10 -5.10 -7.88
C CYS A 251 -2.57 -5.01 -8.01
N LEU A 252 -1.87 -5.61 -7.05
CA LEU A 252 -0.41 -5.55 -6.95
C LEU A 252 0.27 -6.58 -7.85
N ALA A 253 0.06 -7.87 -7.59
CA ALA A 253 0.74 -8.95 -8.30
C ALA A 253 0.05 -9.25 -9.63
N GLU A 254 -1.28 -9.18 -9.66
CA GLU A 254 -2.09 -9.63 -10.79
C GLU A 254 -1.87 -8.82 -12.06
N ARG A 255 -1.60 -7.51 -11.94
CA ARG A 255 -1.23 -6.68 -13.09
C ARG A 255 0.14 -7.03 -13.68
N THR A 256 1.04 -7.59 -12.87
CA THR A 256 2.43 -7.87 -13.25
C THR A 256 2.61 -9.27 -13.83
N LEU A 257 1.80 -10.24 -13.37
CA LEU A 257 1.81 -11.62 -13.84
C LEU A 257 1.67 -11.69 -15.37
N PRO A 258 2.39 -12.61 -16.04
CA PRO A 258 2.39 -12.68 -17.50
C PRO A 258 1.03 -13.13 -18.04
N GLY A 259 0.65 -12.65 -19.22
CA GLY A 259 -0.65 -12.97 -19.84
C GLY A 259 -1.76 -11.99 -19.48
N GLY A 260 -1.40 -10.79 -19.01
CA GLY A 260 -2.32 -9.67 -18.83
C GLY A 260 -1.74 -8.35 -19.35
N LEU A 261 -2.59 -7.41 -19.74
CA LEU A 261 -2.19 -6.07 -20.19
C LEU A 261 -3.26 -5.02 -19.82
N LEU A 262 -2.85 -3.77 -19.60
CA LEU A 262 -3.76 -2.67 -19.29
C LEU A 262 -4.14 -1.92 -20.57
N VAL A 263 -5.43 -1.64 -20.76
CA VAL A 263 -5.92 -0.77 -21.85
C VAL A 263 -6.71 0.41 -21.32
N ASN A 264 -6.60 1.55 -22.00
CA ASN A 264 -7.40 2.74 -21.77
C ASN A 264 -8.74 2.69 -22.53
N ALA A 265 -9.54 3.76 -22.47
CA ALA A 265 -10.83 3.86 -23.15
C ALA A 265 -10.74 3.78 -24.69
N ALA A 266 -9.56 4.02 -25.27
CA ALA A 266 -9.31 3.85 -26.70
C ALA A 266 -8.95 2.40 -27.08
N GLY A 267 -8.91 1.47 -26.12
CA GLY A 267 -8.49 0.08 -26.34
C GLY A 267 -6.98 -0.08 -26.56
N ALA A 268 -6.18 0.91 -26.15
CA ALA A 268 -4.73 0.94 -26.34
C ALA A 268 -3.98 0.74 -25.01
N ARG A 269 -2.84 0.03 -25.07
CA ARG A 269 -1.87 0.02 -23.97
C ARG A 269 -1.27 1.41 -23.79
N PHE A 270 -0.89 1.74 -22.57
CA PHE A 270 -0.37 3.08 -22.25
C PHE A 270 0.77 3.08 -21.22
N VAL A 271 1.11 1.93 -20.63
CA VAL A 271 2.07 1.83 -19.52
C VAL A 271 2.74 0.46 -19.49
N ASN A 272 3.91 0.37 -18.84
CA ASN A 272 4.46 -0.89 -18.37
C ASN A 272 3.64 -1.39 -17.18
N GLU A 273 2.87 -2.47 -17.35
CA GLU A 273 2.03 -3.02 -16.29
C GLU A 273 2.81 -3.63 -15.12
N GLY A 274 4.12 -3.88 -15.31
CA GLY A 274 5.07 -4.35 -14.30
C GLY A 274 5.71 -3.25 -13.44
N ALA A 275 5.62 -1.99 -13.87
CA ALA A 275 6.29 -0.85 -13.22
C ALA A 275 5.84 -0.63 -11.77
N PRO A 276 6.54 0.19 -10.97
CA PRO A 276 6.10 0.57 -9.63
C PRO A 276 4.64 1.05 -9.64
N TYR A 277 3.83 0.57 -8.71
CA TYR A 277 2.37 0.79 -8.77
C TYR A 277 1.98 2.27 -8.68
N SER A 278 2.78 3.09 -7.98
CA SER A 278 2.54 4.53 -7.90
C SER A 278 2.69 5.17 -9.28
N ASP A 279 3.74 4.80 -10.02
CA ASP A 279 4.03 5.32 -11.35
C ASP A 279 2.96 4.93 -12.35
N VAL A 280 2.40 3.72 -12.25
CA VAL A 280 1.28 3.30 -13.10
C VAL A 280 0.08 4.23 -12.95
N VAL A 281 -0.26 4.63 -11.71
CA VAL A 281 -1.37 5.55 -11.45
C VAL A 281 -1.01 6.99 -11.82
N HIS A 282 0.23 7.44 -11.59
CA HIS A 282 0.68 8.74 -12.09
C HIS A 282 0.51 8.82 -13.61
N VAL A 283 0.91 7.78 -14.35
CA VAL A 283 0.67 7.71 -15.81
C VAL A 283 -0.83 7.71 -16.15
N MET A 284 -1.68 7.07 -15.34
CA MET A 284 -3.14 7.12 -15.55
C MET A 284 -3.66 8.56 -15.48
N TYR A 285 -3.28 9.35 -14.47
CA TYR A 285 -3.69 10.75 -14.36
C TYR A 285 -3.02 11.65 -15.40
N GLU A 286 -1.69 11.57 -15.55
CA GLU A 286 -0.90 12.41 -16.47
C GLU A 286 -1.36 12.29 -17.94
N ARG A 287 -1.89 11.12 -18.32
CA ARG A 287 -2.38 10.87 -19.68
C ARG A 287 -3.90 10.93 -19.80
N ASP A 288 -4.65 11.12 -18.71
CA ASP A 288 -6.11 11.20 -18.76
C ASP A 288 -6.52 12.46 -19.52
N THR A 289 -7.22 12.27 -20.64
CA THR A 289 -7.70 13.37 -21.48
C THR A 289 -9.11 13.09 -21.94
N ALA A 290 -9.86 14.14 -22.26
CA ALA A 290 -11.21 13.99 -22.82
C ALA A 290 -11.26 13.13 -24.10
N SER A 291 -10.17 13.10 -24.88
CA SER A 291 -10.05 12.29 -26.10
C SER A 291 -9.62 10.83 -25.87
N ALA A 292 -8.96 10.55 -24.74
CA ALA A 292 -8.48 9.23 -24.39
C ALA A 292 -8.41 9.14 -22.86
N SER A 293 -9.52 8.70 -22.26
CA SER A 293 -9.55 8.50 -20.82
C SER A 293 -8.77 7.25 -20.44
N HIS A 294 -7.97 7.37 -19.39
CA HIS A 294 -7.20 6.31 -18.75
C HIS A 294 -7.81 5.89 -17.41
N ILE A 295 -8.93 6.51 -17.00
CA ILE A 295 -9.60 6.25 -15.74
C ILE A 295 -11.14 6.10 -15.95
N PRO A 296 -11.71 4.90 -15.81
CA PRO A 296 -11.03 3.64 -15.51
C PRO A 296 -10.21 3.11 -16.70
N ALA A 297 -9.19 2.32 -16.39
CA ALA A 297 -8.54 1.43 -17.34
C ALA A 297 -9.11 0.00 -17.18
N TRP A 298 -8.67 -0.92 -18.04
CA TRP A 298 -9.08 -2.32 -18.00
C TRP A 298 -7.86 -3.25 -18.02
N LEU A 299 -7.74 -4.13 -17.02
CA LEU A 299 -6.80 -5.26 -17.05
C LEU A 299 -7.43 -6.38 -17.87
N ILE A 300 -6.87 -6.63 -19.05
CA ILE A 300 -7.30 -7.69 -19.95
C ILE A 300 -6.47 -8.94 -19.67
N VAL A 301 -7.12 -10.05 -19.36
CA VAL A 301 -6.50 -11.39 -19.20
C VAL A 301 -7.32 -12.44 -19.94
N ASP A 302 -6.78 -13.64 -20.12
CA ASP A 302 -7.46 -14.75 -20.76
C ASP A 302 -7.69 -15.93 -19.77
N GLN A 303 -8.31 -17.00 -20.27
CA GLN A 303 -8.56 -18.19 -19.45
C GLN A 303 -7.26 -18.92 -19.09
N ASN A 304 -6.21 -18.84 -19.91
CA ASN A 304 -4.91 -19.43 -19.58
C ASN A 304 -4.29 -18.75 -18.36
N TYR A 305 -4.37 -17.42 -18.26
CA TYR A 305 -4.02 -16.68 -17.05
C TYR A 305 -4.82 -17.18 -15.83
N ARG A 306 -6.15 -17.25 -15.96
CA ARG A 306 -7.04 -17.69 -14.86
C ARG A 306 -6.87 -19.14 -14.45
N ASN A 307 -6.36 -20.00 -15.33
CA ASN A 307 -6.06 -21.40 -15.01
C ASN A 307 -4.75 -21.58 -14.26
N ARG A 308 -3.89 -20.55 -14.19
CA ARG A 308 -2.53 -20.66 -13.65
C ARG A 308 -2.33 -19.91 -12.34
N TYR A 309 -2.91 -18.72 -12.22
CA TYR A 309 -2.56 -17.79 -11.15
C TYR A 309 -3.72 -17.50 -10.21
N LEU A 310 -3.38 -17.36 -8.92
CA LEU A 310 -4.29 -16.81 -7.92
C LEU A 310 -4.66 -15.37 -8.33
N PHE A 311 -5.94 -15.00 -8.19
CA PHE A 311 -6.39 -13.62 -8.31
C PHE A 311 -7.10 -13.23 -7.03
N LYS A 312 -6.57 -12.26 -6.26
CA LYS A 312 -7.00 -12.00 -4.89
C LYS A 312 -6.86 -13.25 -4.00
N ASP A 313 -7.98 -13.89 -3.71
CA ASP A 313 -8.15 -15.13 -2.94
C ASP A 313 -8.85 -16.22 -3.78
N ILE A 314 -9.06 -15.95 -5.07
CA ILE A 314 -9.75 -16.85 -6.00
C ILE A 314 -8.72 -17.72 -6.69
N ALA A 315 -8.74 -19.00 -6.31
CA ALA A 315 -7.84 -20.02 -6.83
C ALA A 315 -7.91 -20.14 -8.37
N PRO A 316 -6.84 -20.65 -9.00
CA PRO A 316 -6.86 -20.96 -10.42
C PRO A 316 -8.04 -21.86 -10.80
N THR A 317 -8.56 -21.70 -12.02
CA THR A 317 -9.71 -22.42 -12.60
C THR A 317 -11.09 -22.06 -11.99
N PHE A 318 -11.13 -21.40 -10.84
CA PHE A 318 -12.39 -20.99 -10.21
C PHE A 318 -12.92 -19.70 -10.88
N PRO A 319 -14.25 -19.60 -11.11
CA PRO A 319 -14.85 -18.39 -11.65
C PRO A 319 -14.73 -17.24 -10.66
N PHE A 320 -14.70 -16.00 -11.17
CA PHE A 320 -14.95 -14.84 -10.32
C PHE A 320 -16.38 -14.90 -9.73
N PRO A 321 -16.62 -14.32 -8.54
CA PRO A 321 -17.96 -14.21 -7.95
C PRO A 321 -18.94 -13.49 -8.87
N ASP A 322 -20.21 -13.92 -8.86
CA ASP A 322 -21.29 -13.32 -9.67
C ASP A 322 -21.44 -11.82 -9.38
N GLU A 323 -21.32 -11.43 -8.11
CA GLU A 323 -21.37 -10.05 -7.64
C GLU A 323 -20.30 -9.13 -8.27
N TRP A 324 -19.16 -9.66 -8.72
CA TRP A 324 -18.14 -8.88 -9.43
C TRP A 324 -18.57 -8.57 -10.87
N TYR A 325 -19.30 -9.48 -11.51
CA TYR A 325 -19.88 -9.23 -12.82
C TYR A 325 -21.06 -8.26 -12.70
N ASP A 326 -21.93 -8.44 -11.71
CA ASP A 326 -23.09 -7.57 -11.47
C ASP A 326 -22.68 -6.12 -11.19
N ALA A 327 -21.58 -5.92 -10.46
CA ALA A 327 -21.03 -4.59 -10.17
C ALA A 327 -20.19 -3.98 -11.31
N GLY A 328 -19.98 -4.71 -12.42
CA GLY A 328 -19.11 -4.27 -13.52
C GLY A 328 -17.63 -4.18 -13.13
N ALA A 329 -17.23 -4.87 -12.05
CA ALA A 329 -15.82 -5.01 -11.66
C ALA A 329 -15.08 -5.92 -12.65
N VAL A 330 -15.79 -6.91 -13.22
CA VAL A 330 -15.28 -7.85 -14.22
C VAL A 330 -16.28 -8.02 -15.35
N HIS A 331 -15.77 -8.07 -16.59
CA HIS A 331 -16.51 -8.52 -17.76
C HIS A 331 -15.87 -9.78 -18.33
N LYS A 332 -16.68 -10.66 -18.92
CA LYS A 332 -16.24 -11.92 -19.53
C LYS A 332 -16.87 -12.08 -20.91
N ALA A 333 -16.08 -12.45 -21.90
CA ALA A 333 -16.58 -12.74 -23.24
C ALA A 333 -15.72 -13.79 -23.97
N TRP A 334 -16.32 -14.49 -24.94
CA TRP A 334 -15.61 -15.53 -25.72
C TRP A 334 -14.76 -14.97 -26.86
N THR A 335 -14.91 -13.69 -27.20
CA THR A 335 -14.13 -12.99 -28.23
C THR A 335 -13.71 -11.62 -27.71
N LEU A 336 -12.60 -11.10 -28.24
CA LEU A 336 -12.15 -9.73 -27.93
C LEU A 336 -13.16 -8.68 -28.38
N ASP A 337 -13.91 -8.92 -29.47
CA ASP A 337 -14.95 -8.02 -29.98
C ASP A 337 -16.12 -7.88 -29.02
N ALA A 338 -16.59 -9.01 -28.48
CA ALA A 338 -17.64 -9.02 -27.48
C ALA A 338 -17.14 -8.44 -26.15
N LEU A 339 -15.88 -8.69 -25.78
CA LEU A 339 -15.28 -8.07 -24.60
C LEU A 339 -15.18 -6.55 -24.76
N ALA A 340 -14.69 -6.07 -25.90
CA ALA A 340 -14.57 -4.65 -26.22
C ALA A 340 -15.92 -3.94 -26.14
N THR A 341 -16.96 -4.57 -26.69
CA THR A 341 -18.34 -4.08 -26.59
C THR A 341 -18.80 -3.99 -25.14
N ALA A 342 -18.52 -5.01 -24.32
CA ALA A 342 -18.94 -5.05 -22.92
C ALA A 342 -18.29 -3.96 -22.06
N ILE A 343 -17.05 -3.56 -22.37
CA ILE A 343 -16.29 -2.54 -21.63
C ILE A 343 -16.29 -1.16 -22.32
N GLY A 344 -16.98 -1.02 -23.45
CA GLY A 344 -17.12 0.25 -24.16
C GLY A 344 -15.88 0.76 -24.89
N VAL A 345 -14.97 -0.11 -25.33
CA VAL A 345 -13.77 0.28 -26.11
C VAL A 345 -13.88 -0.12 -27.59
N PRO A 346 -13.14 0.54 -28.52
CA PRO A 346 -13.16 0.17 -29.93
C PRO A 346 -12.61 -1.24 -30.18
N ALA A 347 -13.46 -2.15 -30.70
CA ALA A 347 -13.10 -3.56 -30.91
C ALA A 347 -11.86 -3.77 -31.80
N ALA A 348 -11.74 -2.99 -32.89
CA ALA A 348 -10.57 -3.05 -33.77
C ALA A 348 -9.28 -2.62 -33.07
N ALA A 349 -9.35 -1.60 -32.20
CA ALA A 349 -8.20 -1.14 -31.44
C ALA A 349 -7.78 -2.20 -30.40
N LEU A 350 -8.73 -2.77 -29.65
CA LEU A 350 -8.42 -3.81 -28.68
C LEU A 350 -7.77 -5.04 -29.32
N ARG A 351 -8.29 -5.52 -30.47
CA ARG A 351 -7.67 -6.61 -31.23
C ARG A 351 -6.23 -6.29 -31.63
N SER A 352 -6.01 -5.11 -32.23
CA SER A 352 -4.68 -4.67 -32.64
C SER A 352 -3.71 -4.63 -31.44
N THR A 353 -4.17 -4.11 -30.30
CA THR A 353 -3.41 -4.07 -29.06
C THR A 353 -3.02 -5.46 -28.56
N VAL A 354 -3.97 -6.40 -28.52
CA VAL A 354 -3.69 -7.78 -28.09
C VAL A 354 -2.76 -8.49 -29.08
N ASP A 355 -2.95 -8.32 -30.39
CA ASP A 355 -2.08 -8.91 -31.42
C ASP A 355 -0.65 -8.38 -31.32
N ARG A 356 -0.51 -7.06 -31.12
CA ARG A 356 0.78 -6.39 -30.90
C ARG A 356 1.47 -6.93 -29.65
N PHE A 357 0.76 -6.98 -28.53
CA PHE A 357 1.29 -7.51 -27.27
C PHE A 357 1.69 -8.98 -27.39
N ASN A 358 0.86 -9.82 -28.03
CA ASN A 358 1.16 -11.22 -28.27
C ASN A 358 2.41 -11.43 -29.13
N SER A 359 2.65 -10.54 -30.11
CA SER A 359 3.87 -10.57 -30.91
C SER A 359 5.12 -10.25 -30.06
N LEU A 360 5.04 -9.23 -29.21
CA LEU A 360 6.10 -8.85 -28.26
C LEU A 360 6.38 -9.97 -27.25
N ALA A 361 5.32 -10.59 -26.73
CA ALA A 361 5.45 -11.67 -25.75
C ALA A 361 6.16 -12.90 -26.34
N ARG A 362 5.86 -13.28 -27.59
CA ARG A 362 6.56 -14.37 -28.28
C ARG A 362 8.04 -14.06 -28.52
N GLN A 363 8.40 -12.79 -28.68
CA GLN A 363 9.78 -12.32 -28.81
C GLN A 363 10.48 -12.15 -27.46
N GLY A 364 9.72 -12.08 -26.36
CA GLY A 364 10.19 -11.83 -24.99
C GLY A 364 10.72 -10.43 -24.74
N LYS A 365 10.37 -9.45 -25.58
CA LYS A 365 10.76 -8.06 -25.42
C LYS A 365 9.56 -7.17 -25.68
N ASP A 366 9.16 -6.37 -24.68
CA ASP A 366 8.17 -5.32 -24.87
C ASP A 366 8.85 -4.03 -25.34
N THR A 367 8.86 -3.78 -26.64
CA THR A 367 9.44 -2.56 -27.22
C THR A 367 8.53 -1.35 -27.10
N ASP A 368 7.27 -1.50 -26.66
CA ASP A 368 6.32 -0.40 -26.56
C ASP A 368 6.48 0.33 -25.22
N PHE A 369 6.63 -0.42 -24.12
CA PHE A 369 6.72 0.16 -22.77
C PHE A 369 7.86 -0.40 -21.90
N GLY A 370 8.69 -1.32 -22.41
CA GLY A 370 9.83 -1.85 -21.66
C GLY A 370 9.46 -2.80 -20.53
N ARG A 371 8.26 -3.42 -20.55
CA ARG A 371 7.88 -4.43 -19.56
C ARG A 371 8.84 -5.61 -19.57
N GLY A 372 9.38 -5.92 -18.39
CA GLY A 372 10.41 -6.94 -18.18
C GLY A 372 11.83 -6.46 -18.43
N ASP A 373 12.08 -5.15 -18.45
CA ASP A 373 13.43 -4.59 -18.52
C ASP A 373 14.05 -4.34 -17.13
N SER A 374 13.21 -4.13 -16.10
CA SER A 374 13.66 -3.93 -14.72
C SER A 374 13.64 -5.24 -13.94
N ALA A 375 14.57 -5.40 -13.00
CA ALA A 375 14.55 -6.50 -12.04
C ALA A 375 13.28 -6.50 -11.18
N TYR A 376 12.67 -5.34 -10.93
CA TYR A 376 11.41 -5.23 -10.19
C TYR A 376 10.25 -5.90 -10.94
N ASP A 377 10.16 -5.71 -12.25
CA ASP A 377 9.10 -6.28 -13.10
C ASP A 377 9.02 -7.80 -12.95
N HIS A 378 10.16 -8.47 -12.74
CA HIS A 378 10.25 -9.92 -12.63
C HIS A 378 9.81 -10.46 -11.25
N TYR A 379 9.67 -9.61 -10.22
CA TYR A 379 9.49 -10.08 -8.84
C TYR A 379 8.24 -10.94 -8.61
N TYR A 380 7.09 -10.51 -9.16
CA TYR A 380 5.78 -11.17 -8.98
C TYR A 380 5.42 -12.14 -10.12
N THR A 381 6.32 -12.35 -11.07
CA THR A 381 6.03 -13.05 -12.33
C THR A 381 6.24 -14.56 -12.24
N ASP A 382 5.78 -15.29 -13.27
CA ASP A 382 6.02 -16.73 -13.39
C ASP A 382 7.38 -17.00 -14.09
N PRO A 383 8.41 -17.45 -13.36
CA PRO A 383 9.74 -17.68 -13.93
C PRO A 383 9.80 -18.82 -14.95
N SER A 384 8.76 -19.66 -15.04
CA SER A 384 8.66 -20.69 -16.07
C SER A 384 8.29 -20.14 -17.45
N VAL A 385 7.79 -18.91 -17.52
CA VAL A 385 7.48 -18.23 -18.78
C VAL A 385 8.78 -17.71 -19.40
N GLN A 386 9.01 -18.08 -20.65
CA GLN A 386 10.24 -17.81 -21.40
C GLN A 386 9.91 -17.19 -22.76
N PRO A 387 10.79 -16.36 -23.34
CA PRO A 387 12.13 -16.00 -22.83
C PRO A 387 12.13 -14.85 -21.81
N ASN A 388 10.95 -14.31 -21.46
CA ASN A 388 10.79 -13.26 -20.46
C ASN A 388 9.61 -13.59 -19.55
N SER A 389 9.85 -13.71 -18.24
CA SER A 389 8.83 -14.12 -17.27
C SER A 389 7.67 -13.15 -17.13
N CYS A 390 7.84 -11.89 -17.58
CA CYS A 390 6.81 -10.86 -17.55
C CYS A 390 5.82 -10.96 -18.72
N LEU A 391 6.15 -11.71 -19.78
CA LEU A 391 5.43 -11.64 -21.05
C LEU A 391 4.93 -13.02 -21.51
N ALA A 392 3.61 -13.20 -21.51
CA ALA A 392 2.94 -14.33 -22.14
C ALA A 392 1.81 -13.84 -23.04
N PRO A 393 1.55 -14.49 -24.19
CA PRO A 393 0.45 -14.13 -25.06
C PRO A 393 -0.91 -14.48 -24.42
N LEU A 394 -1.94 -13.72 -24.75
CA LEU A 394 -3.36 -14.05 -24.52
C LEU A 394 -3.87 -14.84 -25.74
N TRP A 395 -4.32 -16.07 -25.54
CA TRP A 395 -4.70 -16.97 -26.64
C TRP A 395 -5.89 -17.89 -26.33
N LEU A 396 -6.25 -18.07 -25.06
CA LEU A 396 -7.29 -19.01 -24.65
C LEU A 396 -8.55 -18.26 -24.17
N PRO A 397 -9.63 -18.21 -24.97
CA PRO A 397 -10.90 -17.67 -24.49
C PRO A 397 -11.52 -18.58 -23.41
N PRO A 398 -12.43 -18.06 -22.57
CA PRO A 398 -12.93 -16.69 -22.56
C PRO A 398 -11.87 -15.66 -22.11
N TYR A 399 -12.05 -14.43 -22.57
CA TYR A 399 -11.28 -13.27 -22.14
C TYR A 399 -12.03 -12.53 -21.04
N TYR A 400 -11.27 -11.88 -20.17
CA TYR A 400 -11.74 -11.14 -19.02
C TYR A 400 -11.20 -9.72 -19.08
N ALA A 401 -12.01 -8.76 -18.64
CA ALA A 401 -11.60 -7.38 -18.42
C ALA A 401 -11.96 -6.99 -16.99
N LEU A 402 -10.96 -6.67 -16.18
CA LEU A 402 -11.16 -6.19 -14.82
C LEU A 402 -11.01 -4.67 -14.78
N ARG A 403 -11.97 -3.99 -14.14
CA ARG A 403 -11.99 -2.52 -14.05
C ARG A 403 -10.87 -2.05 -13.14
N ILE A 404 -10.01 -1.17 -13.63
CA ILE A 404 -8.88 -0.61 -12.89
C ILE A 404 -9.10 0.88 -12.65
N VAL A 405 -9.01 1.29 -11.39
CA VAL A 405 -9.08 2.67 -10.92
C VAL A 405 -7.80 3.05 -10.18
N PRO A 406 -7.51 4.36 -10.01
CA PRO A 406 -6.39 4.82 -9.19
C PRO A 406 -6.72 4.69 -7.70
N GLY A 407 -6.59 3.47 -7.16
CA GLY A 407 -6.70 3.23 -5.73
C GLY A 407 -5.44 3.67 -4.97
N ASP A 408 -5.45 3.51 -3.65
CA ASP A 408 -4.32 3.91 -2.81
C ASP A 408 -4.24 3.11 -1.50
N LEU A 409 -3.05 3.09 -0.91
CA LEU A 409 -2.74 2.55 0.42
C LEU A 409 -2.82 3.62 1.52
N GLY A 410 -3.48 4.75 1.21
CA GLY A 410 -3.53 5.96 2.02
C GLY A 410 -2.86 7.16 1.34
N THR A 411 -3.14 8.36 1.84
CA THR A 411 -2.61 9.63 1.30
C THR A 411 -1.16 9.90 1.73
N LYS A 412 -0.39 10.62 0.88
CA LYS A 412 1.00 11.05 1.16
C LYS A 412 1.08 12.42 1.80
N GLY A 413 0.06 13.25 1.54
CA GLY A 413 0.01 14.62 1.98
C GLY A 413 -0.44 14.78 3.42
N GLY A 414 0.18 15.73 4.12
CA GLY A 414 -0.11 16.02 5.50
C GLY A 414 0.64 17.24 6.01
N LEU A 415 0.76 17.35 7.32
CA LEU A 415 1.46 18.44 7.99
C LEU A 415 2.94 18.46 7.59
N LEU A 416 3.47 19.63 7.22
CA LEU A 416 4.88 19.80 6.92
C LEU A 416 5.69 19.68 8.22
N THR A 417 6.73 18.85 8.21
CA THR A 417 7.60 18.63 9.37
C THR A 417 9.08 18.78 9.02
N ASP A 418 9.88 19.21 9.99
CA ASP A 418 11.34 19.22 9.86
C ASP A 418 11.98 17.85 10.14
N ALA A 419 13.32 17.80 10.08
CA ALA A 419 14.12 16.61 10.41
C ALA A 419 13.94 16.08 11.84
N ARG A 420 13.29 16.84 12.74
CA ARG A 420 12.95 16.46 14.11
C ARG A 420 11.46 16.14 14.29
N ALA A 421 10.73 15.97 13.19
CA ALA A 421 9.30 15.71 13.16
C ALA A 421 8.42 16.83 13.77
N ARG A 422 8.95 18.04 13.95
CA ARG A 422 8.21 19.19 14.48
C ARG A 422 7.38 19.81 13.37
N VAL A 423 6.13 20.15 13.66
CA VAL A 423 5.23 20.75 12.66
C VAL A 423 5.63 22.20 12.38
N LEU A 424 5.66 22.55 11.10
CA LEU A 424 6.10 23.85 10.61
C LEU A 424 4.91 24.71 10.14
N ARG A 425 5.07 26.02 10.26
CA ARG A 425 4.24 27.03 9.59
C ARG A 425 4.77 27.32 8.17
N PRO A 426 4.02 28.06 7.33
CA PRO A 426 4.48 28.43 5.99
C PRO A 426 5.79 29.22 5.94
N ASP A 427 6.13 29.95 7.01
CA ASP A 427 7.39 30.70 7.13
C ASP A 427 8.58 29.84 7.62
N GLY A 428 8.36 28.53 7.81
CA GLY A 428 9.36 27.59 8.35
C GLY A 428 9.50 27.63 9.87
N SER A 429 8.76 28.49 10.58
CA SER A 429 8.76 28.51 12.05
C SER A 429 8.05 27.29 12.63
N VAL A 430 8.53 26.81 13.77
CA VAL A 430 7.95 25.65 14.46
C VAL A 430 6.67 26.04 15.20
N ILE A 431 5.64 25.20 15.15
CA ILE A 431 4.51 25.25 16.09
C ILE A 431 4.94 24.56 17.39
N PRO A 432 5.15 25.29 18.49
CA PRO A 432 5.71 24.70 19.70
C PRO A 432 4.80 23.61 20.26
N GLY A 433 5.40 22.48 20.65
CA GLY A 433 4.67 21.34 21.24
C GLY A 433 3.93 20.44 20.25
N LEU A 434 3.97 20.72 18.94
CA LEU A 434 3.28 19.92 17.93
C LEU A 434 4.24 19.15 17.01
N TYR A 435 3.99 17.85 16.88
CA TYR A 435 4.75 16.93 16.04
C TYR A 435 3.80 16.11 15.17
N ALA A 436 4.28 15.56 14.06
CA ALA A 436 3.50 14.66 13.22
C ALA A 436 4.36 13.56 12.59
N ALA A 437 3.77 12.39 12.38
CA ALA A 437 4.42 11.24 11.76
C ALA A 437 3.43 10.39 10.95
N GLY A 438 3.95 9.56 10.04
CA GLY A 438 3.15 8.76 9.12
C GLY A 438 2.36 9.65 8.16
N ASN A 439 1.21 9.16 7.68
CA ASN A 439 0.39 9.88 6.68
C ASN A 439 -0.29 11.15 7.24
N ALA A 440 -0.17 11.43 8.55
CA ALA A 440 -0.55 12.73 9.09
C ALA A 440 0.49 13.83 8.80
N SER A 441 1.67 13.45 8.32
CA SER A 441 2.76 14.32 7.89
C SER A 441 3.04 14.14 6.41
N ALA A 442 3.50 15.18 5.72
CA ALA A 442 3.92 15.07 4.32
C ALA A 442 5.03 14.03 4.17
N ALA A 443 4.91 13.12 3.19
CA ALA A 443 5.81 11.97 3.04
C ALA A 443 7.29 12.38 2.84
N VAL A 444 8.22 11.71 3.53
CA VAL A 444 9.67 11.90 3.30
C VAL A 444 10.15 11.35 1.95
N MET A 445 9.30 10.56 1.28
CA MET A 445 9.58 9.95 -0.02
C MET A 445 9.20 10.86 -1.20
N GLY A 446 8.70 12.06 -0.91
CA GLY A 446 8.23 13.00 -1.93
C GLY A 446 7.12 12.37 -2.75
N ARG A 447 7.17 12.56 -4.06
CA ARG A 447 6.23 11.96 -5.01
C ARG A 447 6.57 10.52 -5.38
N SER A 448 7.75 10.02 -5.02
CA SER A 448 8.18 8.66 -5.36
C SER A 448 7.74 7.60 -4.35
N TYR A 449 7.78 6.33 -4.74
CA TYR A 449 7.64 5.17 -3.84
C TYR A 449 8.88 4.28 -3.98
N ALA A 450 9.85 4.39 -3.08
CA ALA A 450 11.19 3.82 -3.29
C ALA A 450 11.26 2.28 -3.25
N GLY A 451 10.39 1.65 -2.48
CA GLY A 451 10.38 0.19 -2.28
C GLY A 451 9.41 -0.22 -1.18
N ALA A 452 9.17 -1.52 -1.04
CA ALA A 452 8.23 -2.04 -0.05
C ALA A 452 8.55 -1.53 1.37
N GLY A 453 7.53 -0.99 2.06
CA GLY A 453 7.68 -0.40 3.39
C GLY A 453 8.01 1.10 3.42
N SER A 454 8.01 1.79 2.27
CA SER A 454 8.24 3.24 2.20
C SER A 454 7.17 4.09 2.92
N THR A 455 6.06 3.49 3.35
CA THR A 455 5.04 4.08 4.21
C THR A 455 5.37 3.88 5.70
N ILE A 456 5.44 2.62 6.12
CA ILE A 456 5.56 2.20 7.53
C ILE A 456 6.94 2.54 8.11
N GLY A 457 8.02 2.34 7.33
CA GLY A 457 9.39 2.61 7.79
C GLY A 457 9.57 4.07 8.23
N PRO A 458 9.26 5.06 7.37
CA PRO A 458 9.25 6.46 7.76
C PRO A 458 8.28 6.79 8.90
N ALA A 459 7.06 6.22 8.89
CA ALA A 459 6.08 6.48 9.95
C ALA A 459 6.61 6.10 11.33
N MET A 460 7.16 4.90 11.47
CA MET A 460 7.76 4.43 12.72
C MET A 460 9.00 5.26 13.09
N THR A 461 9.85 5.57 12.11
CA THR A 461 11.09 6.33 12.34
C THR A 461 10.80 7.75 12.82
N PHE A 462 9.89 8.48 12.17
CA PHE A 462 9.56 9.84 12.60
C PHE A 462 8.71 9.87 13.88
N GLY A 463 7.92 8.83 14.15
CA GLY A 463 7.30 8.64 15.47
C GLY A 463 8.33 8.51 16.59
N TYR A 464 9.39 7.72 16.35
CA TYR A 464 10.54 7.61 17.26
C TYR A 464 11.30 8.94 17.40
N VAL A 465 11.61 9.61 16.29
CA VAL A 465 12.32 10.91 16.30
C VAL A 465 11.54 11.96 17.10
N ALA A 466 10.22 12.06 16.89
CA ALA A 466 9.35 12.96 17.65
C ALA A 466 9.44 12.66 19.16
N ALA A 467 9.29 11.39 19.55
CA ALA A 467 9.37 10.98 20.95
C ALA A 467 10.75 11.30 21.57
N MET A 468 11.84 11.12 20.83
CA MET A 468 13.20 11.43 21.30
C MET A 468 13.44 12.93 21.46
N ASP A 469 12.92 13.78 20.56
CA ASP A 469 13.01 15.23 20.69
C ASP A 469 12.22 15.72 21.91
N ILE A 470 10.99 15.22 22.10
CA ILE A 470 10.14 15.47 23.28
C ILE A 470 10.82 15.03 24.57
N ALA A 471 11.54 13.90 24.56
CA ALA A 471 12.22 13.38 25.74
C ALA A 471 13.47 14.20 26.12
N ARG A 472 14.22 14.70 25.14
CA ARG A 472 15.46 15.50 25.34
C ARG A 472 15.18 16.93 25.75
N GLY A 473 14.07 17.52 25.31
CA GLY A 473 13.70 18.90 25.64
C GLY A 473 13.18 19.10 27.06
N ALA A 474 13.48 18.18 28.00
CA ALA A 474 12.80 18.09 29.29
C ALA A 474 13.71 17.95 30.51
#